data_AF-A0A072PDR2-F1
#
_entry.id   AF-A0A072PDR2-F1
#
_cell.length_a   1.000
_cell.length_b   1.000
_cell.length_c   1.000
_cell.angle_alpha   90.00
_cell.angle_beta   90.00
_cell.angle_gamma   90.00
#
_symmetry.space_group_name_H-M   'P 1'
#
loop_
_entity.id
_entity.type
_entity.pdbx_description
1 polymer ?
#
loop_
_entity_poly.entity_id
_entity_poly.type
_entity_poly.pdbx_seq_one_letter_code
_entity_poly.pdbx_strand_id
1 'polypeptide(L)'
;MDTLTSPTATSQPPTGGTAAGPVSLDSTLRTTPIHPSLPSIKVPATAVAGSTEPNTNPITLKPFTDAELSKYGFEKLRAQISTRNAATEAGNGTNLGGRTVDEEEVKKLREETAALLKHKLEERESKIREIEREIEEKEKIREVERKVFRKKMGNVAGIPEG
;
A
#
# COMPACT_ATOMS: atom_id res chain seq x y z
N MET A 1 13.02 34.50 -56.37
CA MET A 1 12.88 35.79 -55.71
C MET A 1 11.39 36.01 -55.45
N ASP A 2 10.81 35.35 -54.43
CA ASP A 2 10.59 35.87 -53.06
C ASP A 2 9.10 36.29 -52.96
N THR A 3 8.26 35.97 -51.99
CA THR A 3 8.39 35.48 -50.60
C THR A 3 7.12 34.71 -50.19
N LEU A 4 7.27 33.57 -49.52
CA LEU A 4 6.24 32.99 -48.65
C LEU A 4 6.13 33.82 -47.37
N THR A 5 4.94 34.33 -47.03
CA THR A 5 4.70 34.96 -45.73
C THR A 5 3.70 34.12 -44.94
N SER A 6 4.23 33.32 -44.01
CA SER A 6 3.47 32.70 -42.93
C SER A 6 2.90 33.76 -41.99
N PRO A 7 1.67 33.62 -41.46
CA PRO A 7 1.28 34.37 -40.28
C PRO A 7 1.99 33.78 -39.05
N THR A 8 3.00 34.50 -38.56
CA THR A 8 3.60 34.28 -37.25
C THR A 8 2.53 34.43 -36.18
N ALA A 9 2.25 33.34 -35.46
CA ALA A 9 1.50 33.38 -34.21
C ALA A 9 2.30 34.17 -33.17
N THR A 10 1.85 35.38 -32.85
CA THR A 10 2.31 36.11 -31.67
C THR A 10 1.79 35.38 -30.43
N SER A 11 2.60 34.49 -29.85
CA SER A 11 2.38 34.04 -28.47
C SER A 11 2.70 35.21 -27.55
N GLN A 12 1.68 35.97 -27.17
CA GLN A 12 1.78 36.94 -26.10
C GLN A 12 2.13 36.19 -24.80
N PRO A 13 3.23 36.52 -24.10
CA PRO A 13 3.52 35.86 -22.84
C PRO A 13 2.44 36.27 -21.82
N PRO A 14 1.84 35.34 -21.07
CA PRO A 14 1.03 35.74 -19.93
C PRO A 14 1.95 36.43 -18.93
N THR A 15 1.67 37.69 -18.65
CA THR A 15 2.16 38.41 -17.48
C THR A 15 1.54 37.76 -16.24
N GLY A 16 2.14 36.66 -15.79
CA GLY A 16 1.80 35.94 -14.57
C GLY A 16 3.10 35.61 -13.84
N GLY A 17 3.27 36.20 -12.67
CA GLY A 17 4.54 36.30 -11.94
C GLY A 17 5.37 35.02 -11.88
N THR A 18 6.66 35.21 -12.10
CA THR A 18 7.76 34.30 -11.76
C THR A 18 7.71 33.95 -10.27
N ALA A 19 6.93 32.94 -9.92
CA ALA A 19 7.14 32.17 -8.69
C ALA A 19 7.79 30.86 -9.09
N ALA A 20 9.13 30.83 -9.05
CA ALA A 20 9.96 29.67 -9.35
C ALA A 20 9.85 28.61 -8.23
N GLY A 21 8.64 28.07 -8.03
CA GLY A 21 8.32 27.06 -7.03
C GLY A 21 7.12 26.21 -7.45
N PRO A 22 6.85 25.09 -6.74
CA PRO A 22 5.69 24.26 -7.01
C PRO A 22 4.39 25.07 -6.90
N VAL A 23 3.58 25.06 -7.96
CA VAL A 23 2.26 25.72 -7.96
C VAL A 23 1.35 25.02 -6.97
N SER A 24 0.77 25.73 -6.00
CA SER A 24 -0.18 25.15 -5.02
C SER A 24 -1.34 24.43 -5.69
N LEU A 25 -1.86 23.37 -5.06
CA LEU A 25 -2.97 22.56 -5.60
C LEU A 25 -4.23 23.39 -5.84
N ASP A 26 -4.51 24.35 -4.96
CA ASP A 26 -5.70 25.21 -5.03
C ASP A 26 -5.48 26.45 -5.93
N SER A 27 -4.35 26.54 -6.62
CA SER A 27 -4.06 27.67 -7.50
C SER A 27 -4.91 27.62 -8.76
N THR A 28 -5.50 28.75 -9.12
CA THR A 28 -6.25 28.93 -10.37
C THR A 28 -5.42 28.63 -11.61
N LEU A 29 -4.10 28.76 -11.54
CA LEU A 29 -3.18 28.42 -12.63
C LEU A 29 -3.28 26.94 -13.05
N ARG A 30 -3.65 26.03 -12.14
CA ARG A 30 -3.83 24.60 -12.43
C ARG A 30 -5.17 24.29 -13.08
N THR A 31 -6.15 25.18 -12.98
CA THR A 31 -7.54 24.96 -13.43
C THR A 31 -7.95 25.88 -14.59
N THR A 32 -7.14 26.90 -14.90
CA THR A 32 -7.31 27.73 -16.10
C THR A 32 -7.00 26.93 -17.36
N PRO A 33 -7.92 26.86 -18.33
CA PRO A 33 -7.66 26.22 -19.61
C PRO A 33 -6.43 26.80 -20.30
N ILE A 34 -5.56 25.94 -20.82
CA ILE A 34 -4.42 26.35 -21.64
C ILE A 34 -4.82 26.96 -22.99
N HIS A 35 -6.09 26.79 -23.39
CA HIS A 35 -6.62 27.31 -24.65
C HIS A 35 -8.05 27.85 -24.45
N PRO A 36 -8.40 29.01 -25.04
CA PRO A 36 -9.71 29.65 -24.85
C PRO A 36 -10.89 28.85 -25.41
N SER A 37 -10.65 27.90 -26.32
CA SER A 37 -11.70 27.03 -26.87
C SER A 37 -12.05 25.84 -25.99
N LEU A 38 -11.26 25.58 -24.93
CA LEU A 38 -11.54 24.48 -24.01
C LEU A 38 -12.44 24.99 -22.89
N PRO A 39 -13.52 24.27 -22.55
CA PRO A 39 -14.35 24.64 -21.41
C PRO A 39 -13.50 24.57 -20.14
N SER A 40 -13.71 25.55 -19.24
CA SER A 40 -13.15 25.46 -17.89
C SER A 40 -13.73 24.23 -17.21
N ILE A 41 -12.89 23.21 -16.99
CA ILE A 41 -13.24 22.00 -16.28
C ILE A 41 -13.39 22.39 -14.80
N LYS A 42 -14.56 22.87 -14.43
CA LYS A 42 -14.95 22.95 -13.03
C LYS A 42 -15.29 21.54 -12.61
N VAL A 43 -14.49 20.97 -11.70
CA VAL A 43 -14.93 19.78 -10.96
C VAL A 43 -16.30 20.15 -10.39
N PRO A 44 -17.38 19.44 -10.75
CA PRO A 44 -18.71 19.78 -10.29
C PRO A 44 -18.71 19.83 -8.76
N ALA A 45 -19.34 20.84 -8.17
CA ALA A 45 -19.43 20.94 -6.71
C ALA A 45 -20.06 19.68 -6.09
N THR A 46 -20.87 18.94 -6.86
CA THR A 46 -21.45 17.64 -6.51
C THR A 46 -20.42 16.49 -6.38
N ALA A 47 -19.22 16.62 -6.96
CA ALA A 47 -18.15 15.65 -6.79
C ALA A 47 -17.40 15.83 -5.46
N VAL A 48 -17.42 17.05 -4.88
CA VAL A 48 -16.75 17.38 -3.62
C VAL A 48 -17.75 17.38 -2.45
N ALA A 49 -18.99 17.80 -2.70
CA ALA A 49 -20.07 17.82 -1.72
C ALA A 49 -21.01 16.62 -1.92
N GLY A 50 -20.84 15.58 -1.10
CA GLY A 50 -21.87 14.57 -0.89
C GLY A 50 -22.36 13.87 -2.16
N SER A 51 -21.42 13.36 -2.96
CA SER A 51 -21.74 12.60 -4.18
C SER A 51 -22.76 11.50 -3.86
N THR A 52 -23.89 11.53 -4.58
CA THR A 52 -24.89 10.47 -4.67
C THR A 52 -24.42 9.31 -5.55
N GLU A 53 -23.23 9.43 -6.15
CA GLU A 53 -22.62 8.34 -6.90
C GLU A 53 -22.13 7.22 -5.97
N PRO A 54 -22.13 5.97 -6.44
CA PRO A 54 -21.68 4.85 -5.64
C PRO A 54 -20.24 5.07 -5.18
N ASN A 55 -20.03 5.02 -3.86
CA ASN A 55 -18.70 4.96 -3.26
C ASN A 55 -17.94 3.79 -3.90
N THR A 56 -17.04 4.12 -4.82
CA THR A 56 -16.39 3.17 -5.72
C THR A 56 -15.00 2.88 -5.19
N ASN A 57 -14.65 1.60 -5.13
CA ASN A 57 -13.34 1.15 -4.73
C ASN A 57 -12.31 1.57 -5.80
N PRO A 58 -11.26 2.33 -5.46
CA PRO A 58 -10.31 2.87 -6.43
C PRO A 58 -9.45 1.80 -7.11
N ILE A 59 -9.39 0.58 -6.54
CA ILE A 59 -8.62 -0.53 -7.09
C ILE A 59 -9.47 -1.34 -8.07
N THR A 60 -10.72 -1.62 -7.71
CA THR A 60 -11.59 -2.52 -8.48
C THR A 60 -12.56 -1.77 -9.39
N LEU A 61 -12.68 -0.45 -9.24
CA LEU A 61 -13.64 0.41 -9.92
C LEU A 61 -15.09 -0.09 -9.81
N LYS A 62 -15.39 -0.85 -8.76
CA LYS A 62 -16.72 -1.35 -8.40
C LYS A 62 -17.20 -0.68 -7.11
N PRO A 63 -18.52 -0.54 -6.90
CA PRO A 63 -19.05 -0.08 -5.61
C PRO A 63 -18.56 -1.02 -4.49
N PHE A 64 -18.26 -0.44 -3.32
CA PHE A 64 -17.97 -1.26 -2.15
C PHE A 64 -19.17 -2.14 -1.79
N THR A 65 -18.90 -3.40 -1.47
CA THR A 65 -19.92 -4.30 -0.92
C THR A 65 -20.17 -4.01 0.56
N ASP A 66 -21.38 -4.31 1.06
CA ASP A 66 -21.73 -4.11 2.48
C ASP A 66 -20.78 -4.86 3.44
N ALA A 67 -20.30 -6.03 3.00
CA ALA A 67 -19.32 -6.83 3.73
C ALA A 67 -17.97 -6.11 3.87
N GLU A 68 -17.49 -5.44 2.81
CA GLU A 68 -16.25 -4.66 2.85
C GLU A 68 -16.42 -3.39 3.69
N LEU A 69 -17.56 -2.70 3.56
CA LEU A 69 -17.88 -1.52 4.36
C LEU A 69 -17.85 -1.83 5.86
N SER A 70 -18.41 -2.96 6.25
CA SER A 70 -18.42 -3.44 7.64
C SER A 70 -17.04 -3.94 8.09
N LYS A 71 -16.38 -4.77 7.29
CA LYS A 71 -15.09 -5.41 7.62
C LYS A 71 -13.97 -4.39 7.86
N TYR A 72 -13.92 -3.34 7.05
CA TYR A 72 -12.88 -2.31 7.13
C TYR A 72 -13.34 -1.05 7.87
N GLY A 73 -14.59 -1.00 8.35
CA GLY A 73 -15.13 0.13 9.13
C GLY A 73 -15.23 1.43 8.32
N PHE A 74 -15.42 1.34 7.00
CA PHE A 74 -15.43 2.51 6.12
C PHE A 74 -16.55 3.50 6.45
N GLU A 75 -17.65 3.07 7.06
CA GLU A 75 -18.71 3.96 7.54
C GLU A 75 -18.24 4.87 8.68
N LYS A 76 -17.52 4.32 9.66
CA LYS A 76 -16.95 5.11 10.77
C LYS A 76 -15.91 6.10 10.26
N LEU A 77 -15.07 5.66 9.32
CA LEU A 77 -14.06 6.52 8.70
C LEU A 77 -14.69 7.67 7.90
N ARG A 78 -15.75 7.39 7.12
CA ARG A 78 -16.50 8.42 6.38
C ARG A 78 -17.15 9.43 7.30
N ALA A 79 -17.77 8.99 8.40
CA ALA A 79 -18.30 9.89 9.41
C ALA A 79 -17.20 10.78 10.01
N GLN A 80 -16.05 10.20 10.37
CA GLN A 80 -14.92 10.94 10.93
C GLN A 80 -14.33 11.98 9.94
N ILE A 81 -14.21 11.63 8.66
CA ILE A 81 -13.72 12.54 7.61
C ILE A 81 -14.75 13.65 7.36
N SER A 82 -16.03 13.34 7.30
CA SER A 82 -17.08 14.34 7.06
C SER A 82 -17.14 15.37 8.20
N THR A 83 -17.06 14.90 9.45
CA THR A 83 -16.95 15.79 10.63
C THR A 83 -15.67 16.62 10.60
N ARG A 84 -14.54 16.04 10.16
CA ARG A 84 -13.28 16.77 10.03
C ARG A 84 -13.34 17.84 8.94
N ASN A 85 -13.89 17.51 7.77
CA ASN A 85 -13.98 18.44 6.64
C ASN A 85 -14.89 19.64 6.99
N ALA A 86 -15.98 19.40 7.71
CA ALA A 86 -16.84 20.45 8.26
C ALA A 86 -16.12 21.35 9.29
N ALA A 87 -15.16 20.80 10.04
CA ALA A 87 -14.35 21.58 10.98
C ALA A 87 -13.24 22.40 10.29
N THR A 88 -12.70 21.93 9.17
CA THR A 88 -11.66 22.67 8.40
C THR A 88 -12.18 23.90 7.67
N GLU A 89 -13.47 23.96 7.30
CA GLU A 89 -14.06 25.18 6.74
C GLU A 89 -14.22 26.31 7.79
N ALA A 90 -14.17 25.98 9.08
CA ALA A 90 -14.28 26.94 10.18
C ALA A 90 -12.94 27.56 10.63
N GLY A 91 -11.85 27.38 9.87
CA GLY A 91 -10.61 28.11 10.10
C GLY A 91 -9.87 27.76 11.39
N ASN A 92 -9.63 26.47 11.66
CA ASN A 92 -8.63 26.09 12.65
C ASN A 92 -7.95 24.76 12.24
N GLY A 93 -6.78 24.89 11.61
CA GLY A 93 -5.90 23.76 11.28
C GLY A 93 -5.19 23.24 12.53
N THR A 94 -5.92 22.59 13.43
CA THR A 94 -5.33 21.87 14.57
C THR A 94 -5.13 20.41 14.21
N ASN A 95 -3.87 20.05 13.98
CA ASN A 95 -3.36 18.67 14.01
C ASN A 95 -3.74 18.00 15.33
N LEU A 96 -4.89 17.33 15.42
CA LEU A 96 -5.21 16.53 16.61
C LEU A 96 -6.00 15.27 16.22
N GLY A 97 -5.26 14.22 15.84
CA GLY A 97 -5.67 12.83 15.99
C GLY A 97 -5.67 12.37 17.46
N GLY A 98 -6.01 13.27 18.39
CA GLY A 98 -6.03 13.02 19.82
C GLY A 98 -7.43 12.66 20.28
N ARG A 99 -7.86 11.43 19.99
CA ARG A 99 -8.74 10.76 20.95
C ARG A 99 -7.87 10.63 22.20
N THR A 100 -8.30 11.16 23.35
CA THR A 100 -7.67 10.88 24.65
C THR A 100 -7.89 9.40 24.93
N VAL A 101 -7.14 8.55 24.25
CA VAL A 101 -7.07 7.13 24.54
C VAL A 101 -6.26 7.07 25.82
N ASP A 102 -6.84 6.54 26.88
CA ASP A 102 -6.16 6.35 28.15
C ASP A 102 -4.82 5.66 27.87
N GLU A 103 -3.71 6.34 28.20
CA GLU A 103 -2.36 5.90 27.84
C GLU A 103 -2.07 4.48 28.35
N GLU A 104 -2.74 4.08 29.43
CA GLU A 104 -2.71 2.74 30.01
C GLU A 104 -3.34 1.67 29.11
N GLU A 105 -4.47 1.96 28.45
CA GLU A 105 -5.10 1.02 27.52
C GLU A 105 -4.24 0.82 26.29
N VAL A 106 -3.66 1.90 25.76
CA VAL A 106 -2.70 1.84 24.65
C VAL A 106 -1.48 1.02 25.04
N LYS A 107 -0.97 1.19 26.27
CA LYS A 107 0.17 0.43 26.77
C LYS A 107 -0.15 -1.07 26.89
N LYS A 108 -1.31 -1.43 27.44
CA LYS A 108 -1.77 -2.82 27.54
C LYS A 108 -1.92 -3.48 26.16
N LEU A 109 -2.56 -2.79 25.21
CA LEU A 109 -2.72 -3.29 23.85
C LEU A 109 -1.37 -3.51 23.15
N ARG A 110 -0.41 -2.59 23.35
CA ARG A 110 0.95 -2.75 22.82
C ARG A 110 1.68 -3.93 23.44
N GLU A 111 1.56 -4.11 24.75
CA GLU A 111 2.19 -5.21 25.48
C GLU A 111 1.60 -6.56 25.07
N GLU A 112 0.28 -6.68 24.97
CA GLU A 112 -0.41 -7.88 24.50
C GLU A 112 0.00 -8.23 23.05
N THR A 113 0.08 -7.21 22.17
CA THR A 113 0.52 -7.40 20.79
C THR A 113 1.98 -7.85 20.71
N ALA A 114 2.85 -7.26 21.53
CA ALA A 114 4.26 -7.63 21.61
C ALA A 114 4.44 -9.06 22.13
N ALA A 115 3.66 -9.47 23.14
CA ALA A 115 3.67 -10.83 23.67
C ALA A 115 3.22 -11.84 22.60
N LEU A 116 2.15 -11.54 21.86
CA LEU A 116 1.65 -12.41 20.80
C LEU A 116 2.64 -12.55 19.64
N LEU A 117 3.34 -11.47 19.29
CA LEU A 117 4.42 -11.51 18.30
C LEU A 117 5.60 -12.36 18.78
N LYS A 118 6.02 -12.17 20.03
CA LYS A 118 7.11 -12.94 20.63
C LYS A 118 6.79 -14.44 20.66
N HIS A 119 5.58 -14.81 21.10
CA HIS A 119 5.11 -16.20 21.11
C HIS A 119 5.15 -16.83 19.70
N LYS A 120 4.67 -16.11 18.68
CA LYS A 120 4.71 -16.59 17.28
C LYS A 120 6.13 -16.76 16.75
N LEU A 121 7.09 -15.95 17.21
CA LEU A 121 8.50 -16.11 16.83
C LEU A 121 9.11 -17.33 17.53
N GLU A 122 8.86 -17.51 18.82
CA GLU A 122 9.35 -18.64 19.60
C GLU A 122 8.80 -19.98 19.08
N GLU A 123 7.50 -20.05 18.75
CA GLU A 123 6.91 -21.24 18.11
C GLU A 123 7.57 -21.57 16.77
N ARG A 124 7.89 -20.56 15.97
CA ARG A 124 8.56 -20.77 14.68
C ARG A 124 9.99 -21.25 14.87
N GLU A 125 10.72 -20.64 15.79
CA GLU A 125 12.08 -21.03 16.11
C GLU A 125 12.13 -22.48 16.65
N SER A 126 11.18 -22.85 17.51
CA SER A 126 11.03 -24.21 18.01
C SER A 126 10.77 -25.22 16.89
N LYS A 127 9.85 -24.91 15.97
CA LYS A 127 9.56 -25.76 14.80
C LYS A 127 10.77 -25.92 13.88
N ILE A 128 11.52 -24.85 13.64
CA ILE A 128 12.74 -24.90 12.82
C ILE A 128 13.77 -25.82 13.48
N ARG A 129 13.99 -25.67 14.80
CA ARG A 129 14.92 -26.50 15.56
C ARG A 129 14.52 -27.98 15.56
N GLU A 130 13.22 -28.27 15.60
CA GLU A 130 12.71 -29.63 15.50
C GLU A 130 12.95 -30.24 14.11
N ILE A 131 12.67 -29.48 13.05
CA ILE A 131 12.93 -29.91 11.66
C ILE A 131 14.42 -30.17 11.43
N GLU A 132 15.31 -29.30 11.93
CA GLU A 132 16.76 -29.50 11.82
C GLU A 132 17.20 -30.82 12.46
N ARG A 133 16.68 -31.14 13.65
CA ARG A 133 16.95 -32.41 14.32
C ARG A 133 16.45 -33.60 13.49
N GLU A 134 15.24 -33.53 12.96
CA GLU A 134 14.68 -34.61 12.14
C GLU A 134 15.48 -34.83 10.84
N ILE A 135 15.97 -33.75 10.22
CA ILE A 135 16.81 -33.81 9.03
C ILE A 135 18.14 -34.51 9.35
N GLU A 136 18.78 -34.15 10.47
CA GLU A 136 20.04 -34.76 10.91
C GLU A 136 19.87 -36.27 11.18
N GLU A 137 18.79 -36.66 11.86
CA GLU A 137 18.49 -38.07 12.10
C GLU A 137 18.24 -38.84 10.80
N LYS A 138 17.45 -38.27 9.89
CA LYS A 138 17.20 -38.87 8.56
C LYS A 138 18.46 -38.93 7.71
N GLU A 139 19.36 -37.97 7.81
CA GLU A 139 20.64 -38.00 7.12
C GLU A 139 21.56 -39.09 7.68
N LYS A 140 21.59 -39.26 9.01
CA LYS A 140 22.34 -40.34 9.66
C LYS A 140 21.86 -41.72 9.22
N ILE A 141 20.55 -41.91 9.12
CA ILE A 141 19.96 -43.17 8.60
C ILE A 141 20.39 -43.39 7.16
N ARG A 142 20.24 -42.37 6.29
CA ARG A 142 20.66 -42.46 4.88
C ARG A 142 22.15 -42.75 4.74
N GLU A 143 23.00 -42.20 5.61
CA GLU A 143 24.43 -42.50 5.61
C GLU A 143 24.72 -43.96 5.99
N VAL A 144 24.03 -44.49 6.99
CA VAL A 144 24.11 -45.92 7.35
C VAL A 144 23.64 -46.79 6.17
N GLU A 145 22.53 -46.46 5.53
CA GLU A 145 22.03 -47.16 4.34
C GLU A 145 23.02 -47.09 3.19
N ARG A 146 23.61 -45.91 2.90
CA ARG A 146 24.68 -45.74 1.90
C ARG A 146 25.86 -46.65 2.21
N LYS A 147 26.25 -46.77 3.48
CA LYS A 147 27.36 -47.62 3.91
C LYS A 147 27.02 -49.11 3.78
N VAL A 148 25.81 -49.51 4.16
CA VAL A 148 25.31 -50.90 3.99
C VAL A 148 25.24 -51.25 2.52
N PHE A 149 24.69 -50.37 1.69
CA PHE A 149 24.59 -50.56 0.25
C PHE A 149 25.97 -50.66 -0.40
N ARG A 150 26.89 -49.75 -0.06
CA ARG A 150 28.29 -49.80 -0.54
C ARG A 150 28.99 -51.07 -0.10
N LYS A 151 28.79 -51.53 1.15
CA LYS A 151 29.35 -52.79 1.63
C LYS A 151 28.76 -54.00 0.90
N LYS A 152 27.45 -54.00 0.63
CA LYS A 152 26.78 -55.10 -0.07
C LYS A 152 27.16 -55.15 -1.55
N MET A 153 27.24 -54.01 -2.23
CA MET A 153 27.63 -53.93 -3.65
C MET A 153 29.15 -54.04 -3.86
N GLY A 154 29.97 -53.55 -2.93
CA GLY A 154 31.43 -53.72 -2.95
C GLY A 154 31.87 -55.17 -2.76
N ASN A 155 31.04 -56.00 -2.10
CA ASN A 155 31.24 -57.46 -2.03
C ASN A 155 30.75 -58.21 -3.28
N VAL A 156 29.92 -57.60 -4.14
CA VAL A 156 29.40 -58.22 -5.38
C VAL A 156 30.34 -57.99 -6.57
N ALA A 157 31.23 -56.99 -6.51
CA ALA A 157 32.27 -56.73 -7.52
C ALA A 157 33.48 -57.69 -7.45
N GLY A 158 33.43 -58.73 -6.61
CA GLY A 158 34.49 -59.74 -6.43
C GLY A 158 34.11 -61.14 -6.91
N ILE A 159 33.18 -61.27 -7.87
CA ILE A 159 32.90 -62.56 -8.52
C ILE A 159 33.81 -62.65 -9.76
N PRO A 160 34.74 -63.63 -9.83
CA PRO A 160 35.61 -63.79 -11.00
C PRO A 160 34.74 -64.22 -12.18
N GLU A 161 34.82 -63.47 -13.28
CA GLU A 161 34.29 -63.93 -14.57
C GLU A 161 35.04 -65.19 -14.99
N GLY A 162 34.27 -66.26 -15.21
CA GLY A 162 34.74 -67.50 -15.82
C GLY A 162 34.59 -67.49 -17.34
#